data_AF-A0A370K918-F1
#
_entry.id   AF-A0A370K918-F1
#
_cell.length_a   1.000
_cell.length_b   1.000
_cell.length_c   1.000
_cell.angle_alpha   90.00
_cell.angle_beta   90.00
_cell.angle_gamma   90.00
#
_symmetry.space_group_name_H-M   'P 1'
#
loop_
_entity.id
_entity.type
_entity.pdbx_description
1 polymer ?
#
loop_
_entity_poly.entity_id
_entity_poly.type
_entity_poly.pdbx_seq_one_letter_code
_entity_poly.pdbx_strand_id
1 'polypeptide(L)'
;MDQTGRDDAPAAPGETPAPPAPPGLLEDISRLGQAFRKLFGAQLHLLAAELGLARRAVHWLLAAGLVATVAAVGVGITLLGLAGVLLARWFDSWVWALLVLTLLELGVLVGAIMLFRRCMHWMSLPATRGEWNAMMRETLQRTEPQGESRSEDRP
;
A
#
# COMPACT_ATOMS: atom_id res chain seq x y z
N MET A 1 -30.98 -19.68 -55.51
CA MET A 1 -29.62 -20.25 -55.54
C MET A 1 -28.77 -19.38 -56.46
N ASP A 2 -27.47 -19.36 -56.19
CA ASP A 2 -26.37 -18.64 -56.84
C ASP A 2 -25.94 -17.27 -56.28
N GLN A 3 -25.01 -17.39 -55.32
CA GLN A 3 -23.88 -16.49 -55.10
C GLN A 3 -23.07 -16.32 -56.39
N THR A 4 -22.44 -15.15 -56.57
CA THR A 4 -21.00 -14.94 -56.80
C THR A 4 -20.78 -13.54 -57.35
N GLY A 5 -19.74 -12.85 -56.85
CA GLY A 5 -19.36 -11.53 -57.32
C GLY A 5 -18.67 -10.68 -56.26
N ARG A 6 -17.75 -11.30 -55.51
CA ARG A 6 -16.71 -10.61 -54.77
C ARG A 6 -15.58 -10.36 -55.76
N ASP A 7 -15.28 -9.10 -56.03
CA ASP A 7 -14.02 -8.60 -56.58
C ASP A 7 -13.82 -7.20 -55.94
N ASP A 8 -13.02 -7.04 -54.90
CA ASP A 8 -11.54 -7.05 -54.87
C ASP A 8 -10.92 -5.82 -55.56
N ALA A 9 -10.58 -4.80 -54.75
CA ALA A 9 -9.41 -3.92 -54.90
C ALA A 9 -9.35 -2.90 -53.73
N PRO A 10 -8.16 -2.45 -53.29
CA PRO A 10 -7.26 -3.14 -52.39
C PRO A 10 -7.22 -2.47 -51.01
N ALA A 11 -7.21 -3.31 -49.96
CA ALA A 11 -6.92 -2.86 -48.61
C ALA A 11 -5.48 -2.34 -48.52
N ALA A 12 -5.33 -1.10 -48.09
CA ALA A 12 -4.04 -0.49 -47.80
C ALA A 12 -3.29 -1.30 -46.70
N PRO A 13 -1.96 -1.41 -46.80
CA PRO A 13 -1.16 -2.34 -46.00
C PRO A 13 -1.21 -1.99 -44.50
N GLY A 14 -1.38 -3.05 -43.71
CA GLY A 14 -1.57 -2.98 -42.27
C GLY A 14 -0.48 -2.22 -41.52
N GLU A 15 -0.91 -1.26 -40.72
CA GLU A 15 -0.16 -0.81 -39.56
C GLU A 15 0.01 -2.01 -38.62
N THR A 16 1.20 -2.60 -38.68
CA THR A 16 1.66 -3.55 -37.68
C THR A 16 1.81 -2.77 -36.38
N PRO A 17 1.04 -3.05 -35.31
CA PRO A 17 1.26 -2.40 -34.03
C PRO A 17 2.67 -2.79 -33.55
N ALA A 18 3.50 -1.78 -33.30
CA ALA A 18 4.87 -1.95 -32.83
C ALA A 18 4.94 -2.93 -31.65
N PRO A 19 6.01 -3.76 -31.55
CA PRO A 19 6.18 -4.65 -30.41
C PRO A 19 6.15 -3.82 -29.11
N PRO A 20 5.38 -4.24 -28.08
CA PRO A 20 5.31 -3.50 -26.83
C PRO A 20 6.71 -3.42 -26.22
N ALA A 21 7.12 -2.21 -25.85
CA ALA A 21 8.38 -1.93 -25.17
C ALA A 21 8.55 -2.86 -23.95
N PRO A 22 9.78 -3.32 -23.64
CA PRO A 22 10.00 -4.29 -22.59
C PRO A 22 9.42 -3.75 -21.27
N PRO A 23 8.59 -4.54 -20.57
CA PRO A 23 8.00 -4.12 -19.31
C PRO A 23 9.13 -3.77 -18.33
N GLY A 24 9.12 -2.53 -17.86
CA GLY A 24 10.09 -2.09 -16.87
C GLY A 24 9.88 -2.84 -15.56
N LEU A 25 10.97 -3.22 -14.90
CA LEU A 25 11.00 -3.85 -13.57
C LEU A 25 10.05 -3.21 -12.54
N LEU A 26 9.79 -1.90 -12.69
CA LEU A 26 8.84 -1.13 -11.87
C LEU A 26 7.39 -1.58 -12.03
N GLU A 27 6.97 -2.00 -13.22
CA GLU A 27 5.62 -2.48 -13.50
C GLU A 27 5.40 -3.89 -12.94
N ASP A 28 6.43 -4.72 -12.99
CA ASP A 28 6.39 -6.04 -12.34
C ASP A 28 6.32 -5.90 -10.82
N ILE A 29 7.08 -4.97 -10.23
CA ILE A 29 7.01 -4.67 -8.79
C ILE A 29 5.63 -4.10 -8.41
N SER A 30 5.05 -3.22 -9.23
CA SER A 30 3.73 -2.63 -8.99
C SER A 30 2.63 -3.72 -9.06
N ARG A 31 2.73 -4.63 -10.03
CA ARG A 31 1.83 -5.77 -10.21
C ARG A 31 1.98 -6.80 -9.09
N LEU A 32 3.20 -7.05 -8.63
CA LEU A 32 3.49 -7.93 -7.48
C LEU A 32 2.90 -7.36 -6.19
N GLY A 33 3.07 -6.05 -5.97
CA GLY A 33 2.44 -5.34 -4.85
C GLY A 33 0.92 -5.35 -4.91
N GLN A 34 0.34 -5.22 -6.10
CA GLN A 34 -1.11 -5.30 -6.31
C GLN A 34 -1.66 -6.71 -6.09
N ALA A 35 -0.92 -7.74 -6.48
CA ALA A 35 -1.25 -9.14 -6.21
C ALA A 35 -1.19 -9.45 -4.71
N PHE A 36 -0.12 -9.01 -4.02
CA PHE A 36 0.01 -9.15 -2.57
C PHE A 36 -1.15 -8.48 -1.81
N ARG A 37 -1.57 -7.29 -2.27
CA ARG A 37 -2.68 -6.57 -1.63
C ARG A 37 -4.03 -7.26 -1.83
N LYS A 38 -4.25 -7.90 -2.97
CA LYS A 38 -5.45 -8.72 -3.21
C LYS A 38 -5.47 -9.98 -2.32
N LEU A 39 -4.32 -10.62 -2.13
CA LEU A 39 -4.18 -11.79 -1.27
C LEU A 39 -4.38 -11.46 0.21
N PHE A 40 -3.76 -10.38 0.71
CA PHE A 40 -3.90 -9.95 2.10
C PHE A 40 -5.28 -9.39 2.42
N GLY A 41 -5.93 -8.70 1.47
CA GLY A 41 -7.28 -8.14 1.67
C GLY A 41 -8.35 -9.22 1.92
N ALA A 42 -8.25 -10.37 1.25
CA ALA A 42 -9.17 -11.49 1.45
C ALA A 42 -8.96 -12.20 2.80
N GLN A 43 -7.71 -12.29 3.28
CA GLN A 43 -7.40 -12.95 4.56
C GLN A 43 -7.61 -12.05 5.78
N LEU A 44 -7.42 -10.73 5.66
CA LEU A 44 -7.72 -9.77 6.73
C LEU A 44 -9.18 -9.79 7.16
N HIS A 45 -10.10 -10.10 6.25
CA HIS A 45 -11.52 -10.20 6.54
C HIS A 45 -11.84 -11.43 7.40
N LEU A 46 -11.17 -12.56 7.13
CA LEU A 46 -11.25 -13.78 7.93
C LEU A 46 -10.52 -13.61 9.28
N LEU A 47 -9.37 -12.93 9.29
CA LEU A 47 -8.63 -12.61 10.51
C LEU A 47 -9.44 -11.68 11.43
N ALA A 48 -10.15 -10.70 10.87
CA ALA A 48 -11.03 -9.81 11.63
C ALA A 48 -12.26 -10.56 12.20
N ALA A 49 -12.82 -11.50 11.43
CA ALA A 49 -13.90 -12.37 11.88
C ALA A 49 -13.45 -13.31 13.03
N GLU A 50 -12.20 -13.80 13.01
CA GLU A 50 -11.62 -14.61 14.09
C GLU A 50 -11.07 -13.77 15.27
N LEU A 51 -10.64 -12.52 15.04
CA LEU A 51 -10.28 -11.58 16.12
C LEU A 51 -11.48 -11.27 17.02
N GLY A 52 -12.70 -11.35 16.48
CA GLY A 52 -13.94 -11.25 17.24
C GLY A 52 -14.17 -12.41 18.23
N LEU A 53 -13.63 -13.60 17.94
CA LEU A 53 -13.71 -14.78 18.80
C LEU A 53 -12.58 -14.83 19.85
N ALA A 54 -11.44 -14.20 19.57
CA ALA A 54 -10.22 -14.34 20.36
C ALA A 54 -9.77 -13.04 21.04
N ARG A 55 -10.67 -12.35 21.76
CA ARG A 55 -10.31 -11.18 22.61
C ARG A 55 -9.12 -11.49 23.56
N ARG A 56 -8.90 -12.77 23.90
CA ARG A 56 -7.74 -13.27 24.67
C ARG A 56 -6.46 -13.44 23.84
N ALA A 57 -6.53 -13.63 22.52
CA ALA A 57 -5.35 -13.73 21.66
C ALA A 57 -4.74 -12.37 21.30
N VAL A 58 -5.50 -11.28 21.41
CA VAL A 58 -5.03 -9.92 21.09
C VAL A 58 -3.80 -9.53 21.92
N HIS A 59 -3.76 -9.87 23.21
CA HIS A 59 -2.60 -9.55 24.05
C HIS A 59 -1.36 -10.36 23.67
N TRP A 60 -1.54 -11.63 23.25
CA TRP A 60 -0.45 -12.46 22.74
C TRP A 60 0.04 -11.96 21.38
N LEU A 61 -0.86 -11.47 20.53
CA LEU A 61 -0.50 -10.88 19.24
C LEU A 61 0.29 -9.57 19.42
N LEU A 62 -0.14 -8.71 20.37
CA LEU A 62 0.58 -7.49 20.73
C LEU A 62 1.96 -7.80 21.34
N ALA A 63 2.03 -8.77 22.26
CA ALA A 63 3.30 -9.21 22.83
C ALA A 63 4.23 -9.81 21.77
N ALA A 64 3.72 -10.65 20.88
CA ALA A 64 4.47 -11.22 19.77
C ALA A 64 4.92 -10.12 18.79
N GLY A 65 4.09 -9.12 18.51
CA GLY A 65 4.44 -7.95 17.70
C GLY A 65 5.57 -7.15 18.33
N LEU A 66 5.53 -6.90 19.64
CA LEU A 66 6.60 -6.22 20.37
C LEU A 66 7.91 -7.02 20.35
N VAL A 67 7.83 -8.33 20.62
CA VAL A 67 9.02 -9.20 20.55
C VAL A 67 9.59 -9.22 19.13
N ALA A 68 8.72 -9.27 18.12
CA ALA A 68 9.14 -9.25 16.72
C ALA A 68 9.82 -7.93 16.34
N THR A 69 9.33 -6.77 16.79
CA THR A 69 9.98 -5.48 16.50
C THR A 69 11.33 -5.37 17.20
N VAL A 70 11.42 -5.76 18.47
CA VAL A 70 12.68 -5.80 19.22
C VAL A 70 13.70 -6.73 18.54
N ALA A 71 13.27 -7.94 18.18
CA ALA A 71 14.10 -8.90 17.47
C ALA A 71 14.53 -8.40 16.09
N ALA A 72 13.61 -7.80 15.32
CA ALA A 72 13.91 -7.24 14.01
C ALA A 72 14.95 -6.11 14.10
N VAL A 73 14.83 -5.23 15.10
CA VAL A 73 15.83 -4.17 15.35
C VAL A 73 17.17 -4.79 15.73
N GLY A 74 17.18 -5.75 16.65
CA GLY A 74 18.41 -6.44 17.08
C GLY A 74 19.11 -7.16 15.92
N VAL A 75 18.36 -7.88 15.09
CA VAL A 75 18.87 -8.55 13.88
C VAL A 75 19.39 -7.51 12.88
N GLY A 76 18.66 -6.41 12.68
CA GLY A 76 19.08 -5.32 11.81
C GLY A 76 20.42 -4.72 12.23
N ILE A 77 20.57 -4.37 13.51
CA ILE A 77 21.83 -3.84 14.06
C ILE A 77 22.96 -4.86 13.94
N THR A 78 22.69 -6.14 14.22
CA THR A 78 23.70 -7.21 14.12
C THR A 78 24.19 -7.37 12.68
N LEU A 79 23.28 -7.39 11.71
CA LEU A 79 23.62 -7.45 10.28
C LEU A 79 24.39 -6.21 9.83
N LEU A 80 24.01 -5.02 10.30
CA LEU A 80 24.74 -3.78 10.03
C LEU A 80 26.16 -3.80 10.60
N GLY A 81 26.32 -4.29 11.82
CA GLY A 81 27.63 -4.46 12.45
C GLY A 81 28.51 -5.45 11.69
N LEU A 82 27.95 -6.60 11.29
CA LEU A 82 28.66 -7.59 10.46
C LEU A 82 29.05 -7.00 9.09
N ALA A 83 28.15 -6.27 8.45
CA ALA A 83 28.43 -5.56 7.21
C ALA A 83 29.55 -4.53 7.39
N GLY A 84 29.54 -3.78 8.50
CA GLY A 84 30.59 -2.83 8.84
C GLY A 84 31.95 -3.48 9.02
N VAL A 85 32.03 -4.59 9.75
CA VAL A 85 33.28 -5.36 9.92
C VAL A 85 33.77 -5.87 8.56
N LEU A 86 32.87 -6.42 7.73
CA LEU A 86 33.24 -6.93 6.41
C LEU A 86 33.74 -5.80 5.49
N LEU A 87 33.04 -4.66 5.46
CA LEU A 87 33.48 -3.48 4.70
C LEU A 87 34.81 -2.93 5.22
N ALA A 88 35.01 -2.87 6.54
CA ALA A 88 36.25 -2.38 7.13
C ALA A 88 37.45 -3.26 6.73
N ARG A 89 37.25 -4.58 6.63
CA ARG A 89 38.27 -5.50 6.10
C ARG A 89 38.52 -5.33 4.60
N TRP A 90 37.51 -4.92 3.84
CA TRP A 90 37.62 -4.79 2.39
C TRP A 90 38.25 -3.46 1.97
N PHE A 91 37.88 -2.37 2.63
CA PHE A 91 38.42 -1.03 2.41
C PHE A 91 39.74 -0.78 3.17
N ASP A 92 40.15 -1.70 4.04
CA ASP A 92 41.26 -1.56 5.00
C ASP A 92 41.18 -0.26 5.83
N SER A 93 39.98 0.32 5.90
CA SER A 93 39.73 1.62 6.50
C SER A 93 38.34 1.65 7.13
N TRP A 94 38.33 1.91 8.43
CA TRP A 94 37.10 1.98 9.23
C TRP A 94 36.25 3.20 8.86
N VAL A 95 36.88 4.31 8.47
CA VAL A 95 36.17 5.55 8.11
C VAL A 95 35.36 5.37 6.84
N TRP A 96 35.94 4.76 5.80
CA TRP A 96 35.22 4.48 4.56
C TRP A 96 34.08 3.49 4.76
N ALA A 97 34.29 2.45 5.57
CA ALA A 97 33.24 1.50 5.91
C ALA A 97 32.04 2.17 6.60
N LEU A 98 32.30 3.03 7.60
CA LEU A 98 31.26 3.79 8.30
C LEU A 98 30.56 4.80 7.40
N LEU A 99 31.29 5.46 6.50
CA LEU A 99 30.72 6.41 5.55
C LEU A 99 29.77 5.71 4.57
N VAL A 100 30.16 4.55 4.03
CA VAL A 100 29.30 3.75 3.15
C VAL A 100 28.08 3.23 3.89
N LEU A 101 28.23 2.76 5.14
CA LEU A 101 27.09 2.34 5.97
C LEU A 101 26.12 3.50 6.23
N THR A 102 26.64 4.70 6.50
CA THR A 102 25.81 5.89 6.72
C THR A 102 25.02 6.25 5.47
N LEU A 103 25.63 6.16 4.28
CA LEU A 103 24.94 6.37 3.01
C LEU A 103 23.87 5.30 2.76
N LEU A 104 24.14 4.04 3.12
CA LEU A 104 23.18 2.95 3.03
C LEU A 104 21.96 3.20 3.95
N GLU A 105 22.20 3.56 5.21
CA GLU A 105 21.14 3.92 6.17
C GLU A 105 20.30 5.11 5.69
N LEU A 106 20.96 6.13 5.12
CA LEU A 106 20.27 7.28 4.53
C LEU A 106 19.37 6.85 3.37
N GLY A 107 19.84 5.92 2.53
CA GLY A 107 19.04 5.32 1.46
C GLY A 107 17.81 4.58 1.99
N VAL A 108 17.98 3.77 3.05
CA VAL A 108 16.87 3.09 3.73
C VAL A 108 15.88 4.10 4.31
N LEU A 109 16.36 5.16 4.95
CA LEU A 109 15.53 6.22 5.52
C LEU A 109 14.71 6.94 4.44
N VAL A 110 15.35 7.34 3.34
CA VAL A 110 14.66 7.97 2.20
C VAL A 110 13.61 7.01 1.63
N GLY A 111 13.95 5.73 1.46
CA GLY A 111 13.02 4.70 1.03
C GLY A 111 11.81 4.58 1.96
N ALA A 112 12.02 4.56 3.27
CA ALA A 112 10.95 4.51 4.27
C ALA A 112 10.07 5.77 4.23
N ILE A 113 10.66 6.96 4.06
CA ILE A 113 9.91 8.22 3.89
C ILE A 113 9.08 8.17 2.61
N MET A 114 9.64 7.72 1.50
CA MET A 114 8.91 7.59 0.23
C MET A 114 7.76 6.59 0.35
N LEU A 115 7.99 5.45 1.01
CA LEU A 115 6.95 4.45 1.27
C LEU A 115 5.85 5.05 2.16
N PHE A 116 6.21 5.77 3.24
CA PHE A 116 5.24 6.46 4.09
C PHE A 116 4.42 7.49 3.30
N ARG A 117 5.09 8.32 2.50
CA ARG A 117 4.43 9.28 1.60
C ARG A 117 3.52 8.58 0.60
N ARG A 118 3.94 7.44 0.06
CA ARG A 118 3.13 6.63 -0.86
C ARG A 118 1.93 6.04 -0.13
N CYS A 119 2.09 5.44 1.05
CA CYS A 119 0.99 4.91 1.87
C CYS A 119 -0.01 6.02 2.23
N MET A 120 0.47 7.19 2.65
CA MET A 120 -0.36 8.38 2.90
C MET A 120 -1.07 8.85 1.64
N HIS A 121 -0.38 8.85 0.50
CA HIS A 121 -0.97 9.21 -0.78
C HIS A 121 -2.08 8.22 -1.20
N TRP A 122 -1.91 6.93 -0.92
CA TRP A 122 -2.91 5.91 -1.22
C TRP A 122 -4.07 5.88 -0.22
N MET A 123 -3.83 6.21 1.06
CA MET A 123 -4.92 6.49 2.00
C MET A 123 -5.67 7.78 1.64
N SER A 124 -5.03 8.71 0.93
CA SER A 124 -5.65 9.97 0.48
C SER A 124 -6.45 9.87 -0.81
N LEU A 125 -6.79 8.66 -1.29
CA LEU A 125 -7.61 8.49 -2.49
C LEU A 125 -9.03 9.10 -2.31
N PRO A 126 -9.56 9.82 -3.33
CA PRO A 126 -10.62 10.83 -3.22
C PRO A 126 -12.03 10.32 -2.93
N ALA A 127 -12.27 9.00 -2.94
CA ALA A 127 -13.58 8.42 -2.65
C ALA A 127 -13.98 8.60 -1.18
N THR A 128 -13.02 8.47 -0.25
CA THR A 128 -13.29 8.63 1.18
C THR A 128 -13.52 10.08 1.59
N ARG A 129 -12.98 11.08 0.88
CA ARG A 129 -13.26 12.50 1.23
C ARG A 129 -14.69 12.92 0.86
N GLY A 130 -15.21 12.45 -0.28
CA GLY A 130 -16.59 12.72 -0.69
C GLY A 130 -17.60 12.06 0.23
N GLU A 131 -17.43 10.76 0.47
CA GLU A 131 -18.32 9.97 1.34
C GLU A 131 -18.19 10.35 2.82
N TRP A 132 -16.99 10.66 3.33
CA TRP A 132 -16.82 11.12 4.71
C TRP A 132 -17.42 12.51 4.94
N ASN A 133 -17.31 13.43 3.98
CA ASN A 133 -17.93 14.74 4.09
C ASN A 133 -19.46 14.66 3.94
N ALA A 134 -19.98 13.67 3.20
CA ALA A 134 -21.40 13.35 3.18
C ALA A 134 -21.85 12.77 4.53
N MET A 135 -21.14 11.77 5.06
CA MET A 135 -21.45 11.11 6.33
C MET A 135 -21.33 12.05 7.54
N MET A 136 -20.34 12.96 7.54
CA MET A 136 -20.17 13.99 8.57
C MET A 136 -21.27 15.06 8.50
N ARG A 137 -21.77 15.39 7.30
CA ARG A 137 -22.92 16.29 7.16
C ARG A 137 -24.22 15.64 7.59
N GLU A 138 -24.40 14.35 7.29
CA GLU A 138 -25.55 13.58 7.77
C GLU A 138 -25.55 13.44 9.30
N THR A 139 -24.40 13.27 9.96
CA THR A 139 -24.34 13.23 11.43
C THR A 139 -24.60 14.59 12.07
N LEU A 140 -24.13 15.68 11.45
CA LEU A 140 -24.44 17.04 11.91
C LEU A 140 -25.93 17.38 11.73
N GLN A 141 -26.52 17.05 10.57
CA GLN A 141 -27.96 17.24 10.33
C GLN A 141 -28.85 16.37 11.21
N ARG A 142 -28.41 15.16 11.57
CA ARG A 142 -29.16 14.27 12.47
C ARG A 142 -29.08 14.69 13.94
N THR A 143 -28.20 15.65 14.26
CA THR A 143 -28.04 16.20 15.62
C THR A 143 -28.80 17.51 15.81
N GLU A 144 -29.27 18.17 14.74
CA GLU A 144 -30.27 19.23 14.88
C GLU A 144 -31.61 18.59 15.28
N PRO A 145 -32.08 18.81 16.52
CA PRO A 145 -33.34 18.25 16.95
C PRO A 145 -34.45 18.96 16.18
N GLN A 146 -35.25 18.17 15.49
CA GLN A 146 -36.57 18.53 14.98
C GLN A 146 -37.51 18.73 16.19
N GLY A 147 -37.20 19.74 17.02
CA GLY A 147 -37.74 19.96 18.35
C GLY A 147 -38.42 21.33 18.49
N GLU A 148 -39.01 21.88 17.44
CA GLU A 148 -39.75 23.14 17.57
C GLU A 148 -40.80 23.32 16.46
N SER A 149 -41.76 22.40 16.33
CA SER A 149 -43.03 22.70 15.65
C SER A 149 -44.10 21.65 15.95
N ARG A 150 -44.54 21.53 17.22
CA ARG A 150 -45.85 20.94 17.48
C ARG A 150 -46.48 21.49 18.76
N SER A 151 -47.67 22.08 18.55
CA SER A 151 -48.71 22.39 19.52
C SER A 151 -48.65 23.78 20.15
N GLU A 152 -48.79 24.80 19.31
CA GLU A 152 -49.73 25.87 19.61
C GLU A 152 -51.15 25.34 19.36
N ASP A 153 -52.13 25.85 20.12
CA ASP A 153 -53.57 25.55 20.14
C ASP A 153 -54.07 24.33 20.94
N ARG A 154 -54.53 24.64 22.16
CA ARG A 154 -55.90 24.26 22.57
C ARG A 154 -56.48 25.27 23.58
N PRO A 155 -57.73 25.75 23.39
CA PRO A 155 -58.40 26.71 24.27
C PRO A 155 -58.80 26.13 25.63
#